data_AF-A0AAD6U9P9-F1
#
_entry.id   AF-A0AAD6U9P9-F1
#
_cell.length_a   1.000
_cell.length_b   1.000
_cell.length_c   1.000
_cell.angle_alpha   90.00
_cell.angle_beta   90.00
_cell.angle_gamma   90.00
#
_symmetry.space_group_name_H-M   'P 1'
#
loop_
_entity.id
_entity.type
_entity.pdbx_description
1 polymer ?
#
loop_
_entity_poly.entity_id
_entity_poly.type
_entity_poly.pdbx_seq_one_letter_code
_entity_poly.pdbx_strand_id
1 'polypeptide(L)'
;MKSYGTVHYISGLNDSEGRFYALRKSAPAGDQLIVIQAVAVVPESNLGLEVVERCSPDWWRQFDYGLEIIQTLLQQIDFGRTTCRGYLIGPPNSPRIVFRPQCLPAITEIPWCPLVEERDIEITKWVFAEDRHGVWNGKEVDLFMGWDASNRHFLQRIMAGYRLLMERNLEHLTYRALGHVVRNGTSEICGIMTEPGYGRMVERSDKSAVYKAIAQIERAGLIYRGIDASNIIFNGEGQIHLLYISALARQPMDSSEQADELAHWHWERLENLFKELEAAPNPIPPPRKMQSTPIALPYFPAPEHGPKLILCVTVIVHDPDSMEKASGVDDARLPVQRHARPRDKSRIVEALVFDAPATGRSLGPFRPKIYARTTIPYGKANKLVQELLWAQNWPNGANRLTS
;
A
#
# COMPACT_ATOMS: atom_id res chain seq x y z
N MET A 1 -16.99 -12.35 28.26
CA MET A 1 -16.11 -11.30 27.70
C MET A 1 -16.52 -11.08 26.24
N LYS A 2 -16.78 -9.85 25.81
CA LYS A 2 -16.94 -9.56 24.37
C LYS A 2 -15.55 -9.73 23.74
N SER A 3 -15.42 -10.61 22.74
CA SER A 3 -14.19 -10.69 21.95
C SER A 3 -14.01 -9.37 21.23
N TYR A 4 -13.02 -8.57 21.64
CA TYR A 4 -12.65 -7.36 20.92
C TYR A 4 -11.88 -7.81 19.69
N GLY A 5 -12.50 -7.69 18.51
CA GLY A 5 -11.82 -7.99 17.25
C GLY A 5 -10.50 -7.22 17.13
N THR A 6 -9.49 -7.85 16.53
CA THR A 6 -8.17 -7.24 16.32
C THR A 6 -8.27 -6.13 15.28
N VAL A 7 -7.71 -4.96 15.60
CA VAL A 7 -7.58 -3.83 14.67
C VAL A 7 -6.21 -3.88 14.01
N HIS A 8 -6.18 -3.68 12.70
CA HIS A 8 -4.97 -3.60 11.90
C HIS A 8 -4.94 -2.27 11.14
N TYR A 9 -3.78 -1.65 11.07
CA TYR A 9 -3.49 -0.64 10.07
C TYR A 9 -3.14 -1.34 8.75
N ILE A 10 -3.80 -0.95 7.66
CA ILE A 10 -3.64 -1.58 6.34
C ILE A 10 -2.72 -0.75 5.47
N SER A 11 -3.06 0.52 5.29
CA SER A 11 -2.32 1.47 4.47
C SER A 11 -2.70 2.90 4.84
N GLY A 12 -2.06 3.86 4.21
CA GLY A 12 -2.45 5.25 4.29
C GLY A 12 -1.74 6.09 3.24
N LEU A 13 -2.21 7.33 3.13
CA LEU A 13 -1.74 8.29 2.15
C LEU A 13 -1.53 9.63 2.87
N ASN A 14 -0.56 10.41 2.42
CA ASN A 14 -0.38 11.79 2.85
C ASN A 14 -0.34 12.67 1.61
N ASP A 15 -1.40 13.42 1.38
CA ASP A 15 -1.53 14.34 0.26
C ASP A 15 -1.95 15.74 0.76
N SER A 16 -2.32 16.63 -0.17
CA SER A 16 -2.78 17.98 0.18
C SER A 16 -4.11 18.00 0.92
N GLU A 17 -4.97 16.99 0.75
CA GLU A 17 -6.27 16.91 1.42
C GLU A 17 -6.13 16.39 2.86
N GLY A 18 -5.10 15.58 3.14
CA GLY A 18 -4.88 15.08 4.49
C GLY A 18 -3.86 13.96 4.60
N ARG A 19 -3.69 13.52 5.85
CA ARG A 19 -3.13 12.20 6.16
C ARG A 19 -4.27 11.23 6.37
N PHE A 20 -4.30 10.15 5.62
CA PHE A 20 -5.32 9.12 5.67
C PHE A 20 -4.74 7.84 6.26
N TYR A 21 -5.50 7.20 7.14
CA TYR A 21 -5.15 5.94 7.78
C TYR A 21 -6.32 4.98 7.59
N ALA A 22 -6.10 3.92 6.80
CA ALA A 22 -7.06 2.86 6.59
C ALA A 22 -6.88 1.78 7.68
N LEU A 23 -7.89 1.63 8.52
CA LEU A 23 -7.91 0.66 9.61
C LEU A 23 -8.93 -0.42 9.31
N ARG A 24 -8.55 -1.66 9.53
CA ARG A 24 -9.42 -2.84 9.44
C ARG A 24 -9.64 -3.42 10.81
N LYS A 25 -10.88 -3.70 11.18
CA LYS A 25 -11.22 -4.54 12.34
C LYS A 25 -11.76 -5.87 11.86
N SER A 26 -11.10 -6.95 12.26
CA SER A 26 -11.59 -8.29 11.99
C SER A 26 -12.66 -8.68 13.01
N ALA A 27 -13.86 -9.00 12.53
CA ALA A 27 -14.97 -9.42 13.36
C ALA A 27 -15.64 -10.69 12.78
N PRO A 28 -16.33 -11.49 13.62
CA PRO A 28 -17.07 -12.66 13.13
C PRO A 28 -18.13 -12.34 12.07
N ALA A 29 -18.66 -11.11 12.07
CA ALA A 29 -19.64 -10.64 11.09
C ALA A 29 -19.02 -10.16 9.77
N GLY A 30 -17.69 -10.29 9.62
CA GLY A 30 -16.93 -9.77 8.48
C GLY A 30 -15.94 -8.70 8.90
N ASP A 31 -15.01 -8.39 8.00
CA ASP A 31 -14.05 -7.31 8.19
C ASP A 31 -14.75 -5.95 8.04
N GLN A 32 -14.41 -5.02 8.93
CA GLN A 32 -14.90 -3.64 8.89
C GLN A 32 -13.73 -2.72 8.57
N LEU A 33 -13.85 -1.90 7.53
CA LEU A 33 -12.87 -0.89 7.16
C LEU A 33 -13.34 0.49 7.60
N ILE A 34 -12.44 1.28 8.16
CA ILE A 34 -12.67 2.70 8.45
C ILE A 34 -11.45 3.51 8.06
N VAL A 35 -11.71 4.73 7.60
CA VAL A 35 -10.67 5.68 7.20
C VAL A 35 -10.66 6.80 8.23
N ILE A 36 -9.50 7.04 8.82
CA ILE A 36 -9.26 8.20 9.68
C ILE A 36 -8.46 9.23 8.88
N GLN A 37 -8.94 10.47 8.82
CA GLN A 37 -8.25 11.60 8.22
C GLN A 37 -7.71 12.51 9.31
N ALA A 38 -6.43 12.85 9.23
CA ALA A 38 -5.78 13.89 10.01
C ALA A 38 -5.36 15.05 9.09
N VAL A 39 -4.99 16.18 9.71
CA VAL A 39 -4.52 17.37 8.98
C VAL A 39 -3.33 17.01 8.10
N ALA A 40 -3.33 17.49 6.85
CA ALA A 40 -2.25 17.32 5.88
C ALA A 40 -0.91 17.83 6.44
N VAL A 41 0.18 17.18 6.06
CA VAL A 41 1.55 17.65 6.35
C VAL A 41 2.20 18.22 5.09
N VAL A 42 1.69 17.83 3.93
CA VAL A 42 2.15 18.31 2.62
C VAL A 42 1.57 19.71 2.38
N PRO A 43 2.40 20.74 2.15
CA PRO A 43 1.91 22.05 1.75
C PRO A 43 1.18 21.96 0.39
N GLU A 44 0.08 22.69 0.21
CA GLU A 44 -0.67 22.74 -1.06
C GLU A 44 0.22 23.14 -2.25
N SER A 45 1.28 23.93 -2.01
CA SER A 45 2.23 24.36 -3.03
C SER A 45 3.09 23.24 -3.62
N ASN A 46 3.08 22.03 -3.03
CA ASN A 46 3.98 20.92 -3.38
C ASN A 46 3.27 19.81 -4.18
N LEU A 47 2.14 20.09 -4.81
CA LEU A 47 1.32 19.12 -5.54
C LEU A 47 1.89 18.63 -6.89
N GLY A 48 3.13 18.95 -7.24
CA GLY A 48 3.80 18.39 -8.41
C GLY A 48 4.26 16.96 -8.17
N LEU A 49 4.02 16.05 -9.13
CA LEU A 49 4.46 14.64 -9.09
C LEU A 49 5.95 14.48 -8.75
N GLU A 50 6.80 15.44 -9.13
CA GLU A 50 8.24 15.45 -8.85
C GLU A 50 8.61 15.69 -7.37
N VAL A 51 7.68 16.18 -6.53
CA VAL A 51 7.97 16.51 -5.12
C VAL A 51 7.71 15.32 -4.18
N VAL A 52 6.93 14.33 -4.62
CA VAL A 52 6.65 13.12 -3.83
C VAL A 52 7.93 12.31 -3.58
N GLU A 53 8.89 12.33 -4.51
CA GLU A 53 10.19 11.65 -4.35
C GLU A 53 11.09 12.28 -3.28
N ARG A 54 10.79 13.52 -2.87
CA ARG A 54 11.46 14.21 -1.77
C ARG A 54 10.56 14.35 -0.55
N CYS A 55 9.88 13.26 -0.18
CA CYS A 55 9.23 13.15 1.12
C CYS A 55 10.21 13.59 2.22
N SER A 56 9.98 14.76 2.83
CA SER A 56 10.77 15.19 3.97
C SER A 56 10.67 14.11 5.05
N PRO A 57 11.78 13.68 5.69
CA PRO A 57 11.74 12.76 6.82
C PRO A 57 10.74 13.17 7.91
N ASP A 58 10.43 14.46 8.02
CA ASP A 58 9.44 14.98 8.95
C ASP A 58 8.00 14.61 8.59
N TRP A 59 7.69 14.34 7.32
CA TRP A 59 6.37 13.88 6.90
C TRP A 59 6.08 12.48 7.43
N TRP A 60 7.05 11.56 7.30
CA TRP A 60 6.95 10.21 7.84
C TRP A 60 6.83 10.22 9.36
N ARG A 61 7.65 11.02 10.05
CA ARG A 61 7.53 11.17 11.52
C ARG A 61 6.14 11.65 11.94
N GLN A 62 5.58 12.62 11.22
CA GLN A 62 4.24 13.12 11.52
C GLN A 62 3.16 12.10 11.18
N PHE A 63 3.34 11.31 10.12
CA PHE A 63 2.44 10.22 9.78
C PHE A 63 2.44 9.15 10.89
N ASP A 64 3.62 8.69 11.31
CA ASP A 64 3.79 7.72 12.40
C ASP A 64 3.18 8.23 13.71
N TYR A 65 3.45 9.49 14.07
CA TYR A 65 2.85 10.12 15.24
C TYR A 65 1.33 10.15 15.19
N GLY A 66 0.74 10.38 14.02
CA GLY A 66 -0.72 10.30 13.85
C GLY A 66 -1.25 8.89 14.07
N LEU A 67 -0.53 7.86 13.61
CA LEU A 67 -0.89 6.46 13.83
C LEU A 67 -0.80 6.08 15.31
N GLU A 68 0.23 6.56 16.04
CA GLU A 68 0.34 6.39 17.50
C GLU A 68 -0.85 7.00 18.24
N ILE A 69 -1.26 8.23 17.86
CA ILE A 69 -2.44 8.87 18.45
C ILE A 69 -3.69 8.01 18.17
N ILE A 70 -3.91 7.59 16.92
CA ILE A 70 -5.03 6.73 16.54
C ILE A 70 -5.05 5.46 17.39
N GLN A 71 -3.89 4.86 17.63
CA GLN A 71 -3.76 3.67 18.46
C GLN A 71 -4.24 3.90 19.91
N THR A 72 -3.94 5.07 20.50
CA THR A 72 -4.47 5.43 21.84
C THR A 72 -5.98 5.67 21.85
N LEU A 73 -6.57 5.97 20.69
CA LEU A 73 -7.99 6.28 20.53
C LEU A 73 -8.83 5.11 19.98
N LEU A 74 -8.25 3.91 19.80
CA LEU A 74 -8.94 2.76 19.18
C LEU A 74 -10.28 2.39 19.84
N GLN A 75 -10.41 2.61 21.15
CA GLN A 75 -11.66 2.33 21.88
C GLN A 75 -12.81 3.27 21.51
N GLN A 76 -12.48 4.46 20.97
CA GLN A 76 -13.45 5.46 20.53
C GLN A 76 -13.89 5.23 19.08
N ILE A 77 -13.22 4.34 18.35
CA ILE A 77 -13.48 4.11 16.92
C ILE A 77 -14.66 3.16 16.76
N ASP A 78 -15.75 3.68 16.19
CA ASP A 78 -16.93 2.91 15.83
C ASP A 78 -16.81 2.38 14.40
N PHE A 79 -16.25 1.17 14.27
CA PHE A 79 -16.09 0.46 12.99
C PHE A 79 -17.42 0.08 12.33
N GLY A 80 -18.56 0.20 13.03
CA GLY A 80 -19.88 0.00 12.43
C GLY A 80 -20.32 1.13 11.51
N ARG A 81 -19.66 2.29 11.56
CA ARG A 81 -20.03 3.48 10.77
C ARG A 81 -19.38 3.48 9.39
N THR A 82 -19.68 2.48 8.58
CA THR A 82 -19.06 2.28 7.25
C THR A 82 -19.34 3.42 6.24
N THR A 83 -20.29 4.30 6.51
CA THR A 83 -20.64 5.49 5.70
C THR A 83 -20.03 6.79 6.23
N CYS A 84 -19.27 6.71 7.33
CA CYS A 84 -18.63 7.87 7.94
C CYS A 84 -17.11 7.80 7.79
N ARG A 85 -16.50 8.98 7.71
CA ARG A 85 -15.06 9.15 7.88
C ARG A 85 -14.77 9.60 9.30
N GLY A 86 -13.73 9.05 9.91
CA GLY A 86 -13.20 9.54 11.17
C GLY A 86 -12.26 10.71 10.92
N TYR A 87 -12.36 11.78 11.70
CA TYR A 87 -11.47 12.93 11.64
C TYR A 87 -10.69 13.04 12.93
N LEU A 88 -9.37 12.90 12.86
CA LEU A 88 -8.48 13.14 13.98
C LEU A 88 -8.31 14.65 14.15
N ILE A 89 -8.91 15.20 15.20
CA ILE A 89 -8.94 16.64 15.48
C ILE A 89 -8.53 16.92 16.93
N GLY A 90 -8.23 18.19 17.21
CA GLY A 90 -7.90 18.68 18.54
C GLY A 90 -6.40 18.97 18.70
N PRO A 91 -6.02 19.60 19.82
CA PRO A 91 -4.61 19.87 20.11
C PRO A 91 -3.87 18.55 20.40
N PRO A 92 -2.53 18.50 20.24
CA PRO A 92 -1.73 17.29 20.49
C PRO A 92 -1.93 16.65 21.87
N ASN A 93 -2.29 17.45 22.88
CA ASN A 93 -2.50 16.98 24.26
C ASN A 93 -3.92 16.48 24.55
N SER A 94 -4.87 16.68 23.62
CA SER A 94 -6.25 16.24 23.77
C SER A 94 -6.85 15.89 22.40
N PRO A 95 -6.23 14.94 21.67
CA PRO A 95 -6.76 14.51 20.39
C PRO A 95 -8.06 13.72 20.58
N ARG A 96 -8.94 13.78 19.58
CA ARG A 96 -10.16 12.97 19.53
C ARG A 96 -10.50 12.64 18.09
N ILE A 97 -11.22 11.54 17.90
CA ILE A 97 -11.77 11.15 16.60
C ILE A 97 -13.24 11.55 16.55
N VAL A 98 -13.62 12.37 15.56
CA VAL A 98 -15.01 12.73 15.29
C VAL A 98 -15.45 12.10 13.99
N PHE A 99 -16.57 11.38 14.00
CA PHE A 99 -17.15 10.78 12.80
C PHE A 99 -18.09 11.76 12.11
N ARG A 100 -17.91 11.94 10.80
CA ARG A 100 -18.84 12.70 9.97
C ARG A 100 -19.27 11.85 8.77
N PRO A 101 -20.51 12.00 8.29
CA PRO A 101 -20.92 11.39 7.03
C PRO A 101 -19.94 11.78 5.93
N GLN A 102 -19.51 10.80 5.14
CA GLN A 102 -18.61 11.03 4.02
C GLN A 102 -19.44 11.03 2.75
N CYS A 103 -19.53 12.18 2.09
CA CYS A 103 -20.09 12.26 0.75
C CYS A 103 -18.97 12.00 -0.25
N LEU A 104 -18.87 10.77 -0.74
CA LEU A 104 -17.99 10.45 -1.85
C LEU A 104 -18.61 10.93 -3.16
N PRO A 105 -17.82 11.42 -4.13
CA PRO A 105 -18.32 11.67 -5.47
C PRO A 105 -18.95 10.40 -6.05
N ALA A 106 -20.18 10.54 -6.56
CA ALA A 106 -20.85 9.44 -7.24
C ALA A 106 -20.11 9.10 -8.54
N ILE A 107 -19.94 7.81 -8.80
CA ILE A 107 -19.40 7.33 -10.08
C ILE A 107 -20.46 7.58 -11.17
N THR A 108 -20.10 8.33 -12.20
CA THR A 108 -21.02 8.66 -13.30
C THR A 108 -21.00 7.65 -14.44
N GLU A 109 -20.01 6.76 -14.46
CA GLU A 109 -19.88 5.72 -15.49
C GLU A 109 -20.98 4.67 -15.38
N ILE A 110 -21.64 4.38 -16.52
CA ILE A 110 -22.69 3.37 -16.57
C ILE A 110 -22.07 1.97 -16.45
N PRO A 111 -22.48 1.13 -15.49
CA PRO A 111 -21.95 -0.22 -15.36
C PRO A 111 -22.20 -1.07 -16.61
N TRP A 112 -21.19 -1.85 -17.03
CA TRP A 112 -21.30 -2.85 -18.11
C TRP A 112 -21.03 -4.28 -17.65
N CYS A 113 -20.51 -4.45 -16.43
CA CYS A 113 -20.36 -5.72 -15.77
C CYS A 113 -21.45 -5.87 -14.70
N PRO A 114 -21.72 -7.10 -14.21
CA PRO A 114 -22.63 -7.31 -13.09
C PRO A 114 -22.26 -6.47 -11.87
N LEU A 115 -23.26 -5.99 -11.12
CA LEU A 115 -23.05 -5.41 -9.80
C LEU A 115 -22.88 -6.54 -8.79
N VAL A 116 -21.80 -6.51 -8.03
CA VAL A 116 -21.43 -7.54 -7.05
C VAL A 116 -21.34 -6.90 -5.68
N GLU A 117 -22.06 -7.43 -4.69
CA GLU A 117 -21.93 -6.94 -3.32
C GLU A 117 -20.55 -7.28 -2.77
N GLU A 118 -19.87 -6.31 -2.17
CA GLU A 118 -18.53 -6.50 -1.58
C GLU A 118 -18.52 -7.65 -0.55
N ARG A 119 -19.63 -7.85 0.18
CA ARG A 119 -19.75 -8.95 1.17
C ARG A 119 -19.77 -10.35 0.53
N ASP A 120 -20.03 -10.45 -0.77
CA ASP A 120 -20.02 -11.72 -1.50
C ASP A 120 -18.60 -12.08 -1.96
N ILE A 121 -17.61 -11.20 -1.70
CA ILE A 121 -16.22 -11.37 -2.06
C ILE A 121 -15.42 -11.62 -0.78
N GLU A 122 -14.79 -12.80 -0.69
CA GLU A 122 -13.90 -13.14 0.42
C GLU A 122 -12.54 -12.48 0.20
N ILE A 123 -12.18 -11.47 0.99
CA ILE A 123 -10.87 -10.82 0.91
C ILE A 123 -9.80 -11.74 1.51
N THR A 124 -8.90 -12.24 0.67
CA THR A 124 -7.81 -13.14 1.08
C THR A 124 -6.52 -12.39 1.37
N LYS A 125 -6.33 -11.22 0.77
CA LYS A 125 -5.13 -10.39 0.95
C LYS A 125 -5.44 -8.92 0.77
N TRP A 126 -4.89 -8.11 1.65
CA TRP A 126 -4.84 -6.66 1.52
C TRP A 126 -3.47 -6.31 0.95
N VAL A 127 -3.41 -5.53 -0.15
CA VAL A 127 -2.16 -4.96 -0.66
C VAL A 127 -2.12 -3.50 -0.24
N PHE A 128 -3.16 -2.75 -0.58
CA PHE A 128 -3.45 -1.43 -0.05
C PHE A 128 -4.93 -1.36 0.37
N ALA A 129 -5.44 -0.18 0.71
CA ALA A 129 -6.86 -0.03 1.05
C ALA A 129 -7.74 -0.11 -0.21
N GLU A 130 -7.21 0.39 -1.33
CA GLU A 130 -7.75 0.35 -2.67
C GLU A 130 -7.50 -1.01 -3.33
N ASP A 131 -6.29 -1.56 -3.21
CA ASP A 131 -5.89 -2.80 -3.88
C ASP A 131 -6.01 -4.03 -2.97
N ARG A 132 -6.83 -4.99 -3.38
CA ARG A 132 -7.09 -6.21 -2.60
C ARG A 132 -7.13 -7.41 -3.51
N HIS A 133 -6.82 -8.58 -2.96
CA HIS A 133 -7.13 -9.85 -3.60
C HIS A 133 -8.23 -10.56 -2.82
N GLY A 134 -9.04 -11.32 -3.53
CA GLY A 134 -10.09 -12.09 -2.92
C GLY A 134 -10.50 -13.31 -3.73
N VAL A 135 -11.57 -13.93 -3.28
CA VAL A 135 -12.25 -15.03 -3.95
C VAL A 135 -13.72 -14.67 -4.11
N TRP A 136 -14.23 -14.79 -5.34
CA TRP A 136 -15.64 -14.60 -5.66
C TRP A 136 -16.13 -15.79 -6.49
N ASN A 137 -17.23 -16.43 -6.05
CA ASN A 137 -17.76 -17.66 -6.67
C ASN A 137 -16.69 -18.74 -6.90
N GLY A 138 -15.81 -18.94 -5.90
CA GLY A 138 -14.72 -19.93 -5.96
C GLY A 138 -13.59 -19.59 -6.93
N LYS A 139 -13.55 -18.38 -7.49
CA LYS A 139 -12.48 -17.91 -8.37
C LYS A 139 -11.69 -16.80 -7.70
N GLU A 140 -10.38 -16.83 -7.85
CA GLU A 140 -9.54 -15.70 -7.42
C GLU A 140 -9.85 -14.45 -8.26
N VAL A 141 -9.82 -13.29 -7.59
CA VAL A 141 -10.07 -11.98 -8.20
C VAL A 141 -9.14 -10.94 -7.59
N ASP A 142 -8.87 -9.89 -8.36
CA ASP A 142 -8.22 -8.68 -7.87
C ASP A 142 -9.25 -7.53 -7.85
N LEU A 143 -9.10 -6.61 -6.89
CA LEU A 143 -10.07 -5.56 -6.60
C LEU A 143 -9.36 -4.22 -6.51
N PHE A 144 -9.95 -3.20 -7.13
CA PHE A 144 -9.63 -1.79 -6.88
C PHE A 144 -10.85 -1.09 -6.27
N MET A 145 -10.67 -0.46 -5.11
CA MET A 145 -11.76 0.10 -4.31
C MET A 145 -11.60 1.62 -4.12
N GLY A 146 -12.64 2.38 -4.48
CA GLY A 146 -12.71 3.83 -4.28
C GLY A 146 -13.11 4.21 -2.85
N TRP A 147 -12.17 4.17 -1.91
CA TRP A 147 -12.44 4.38 -0.47
C TRP A 147 -12.38 5.86 -0.02
N ASP A 148 -11.76 6.73 -0.81
CA ASP A 148 -11.78 8.19 -0.66
C ASP A 148 -12.17 8.89 -1.97
N ALA A 149 -12.17 10.23 -2.00
CA ALA A 149 -12.56 11.00 -3.17
C ALA A 149 -11.56 10.85 -4.33
N SER A 150 -10.26 10.80 -4.04
CA SER A 150 -9.18 10.62 -5.01
C SER A 150 -9.27 9.23 -5.66
N ASN A 151 -9.36 8.17 -4.85
CA ASN A 151 -9.54 6.79 -5.28
C ASN A 151 -10.87 6.58 -6.01
N ARG A 152 -11.94 7.32 -5.67
CA ARG A 152 -13.19 7.32 -6.48
C ARG A 152 -12.98 7.97 -7.84
N HIS A 153 -12.25 9.07 -7.92
CA HIS A 153 -11.88 9.66 -9.20
C HIS A 153 -11.03 8.71 -10.05
N PHE A 154 -10.06 8.01 -9.44
CA PHE A 154 -9.30 6.97 -10.12
C PHE A 154 -10.17 5.82 -10.59
N LEU A 155 -11.07 5.30 -9.74
CA LEU A 155 -12.02 4.25 -10.12
C LEU A 155 -12.86 4.66 -11.33
N GLN A 156 -13.39 5.88 -11.35
CA GLN A 156 -14.12 6.41 -12.49
C GLN A 156 -13.26 6.42 -13.77
N ARG A 157 -11.99 6.84 -13.67
CA ARG A 157 -11.06 6.82 -14.80
C ARG A 157 -10.69 5.41 -15.25
N ILE A 158 -10.49 4.47 -14.31
CA ILE A 158 -10.31 3.04 -14.63
C ILE A 158 -11.50 2.56 -15.45
N MET A 159 -12.71 2.88 -14.99
CA MET A 159 -13.92 2.46 -15.67
C MET A 159 -14.05 3.03 -17.08
N ALA A 160 -13.79 4.32 -17.24
CA ALA A 160 -13.75 4.97 -18.56
C ALA A 160 -12.67 4.34 -19.47
N GLY A 161 -11.49 4.02 -18.93
CA GLY A 161 -10.42 3.37 -19.69
C GLY A 161 -10.81 1.98 -20.19
N TYR A 162 -11.50 1.17 -19.38
CA TYR A 162 -12.05 -0.12 -19.83
C TYR A 162 -13.04 0.06 -21.00
N ARG A 163 -13.94 1.05 -20.90
CA ARG A 163 -14.87 1.37 -21.99
C ARG A 163 -14.14 1.74 -23.29
N LEU A 164 -13.11 2.57 -23.20
CA LEU A 164 -12.29 2.95 -24.35
C LEU A 164 -11.62 1.73 -25.01
N LEU A 165 -11.11 0.77 -24.23
CA LEU A 165 -10.53 -0.45 -24.79
C LEU A 165 -11.59 -1.31 -25.49
N MET A 166 -12.75 -1.52 -24.86
CA MET A 166 -13.85 -2.30 -25.43
C MET A 166 -14.37 -1.70 -26.74
N GLU A 167 -14.57 -0.38 -26.79
CA GLU A 167 -15.02 0.33 -28.00
C GLU A 167 -14.05 0.17 -29.19
N ARG A 168 -12.80 -0.17 -28.91
CA ARG A 168 -11.73 -0.35 -29.90
C ARG A 168 -11.31 -1.81 -30.11
N ASN A 169 -11.98 -2.77 -29.49
CA ASN A 169 -11.62 -4.19 -29.48
C ASN A 169 -10.19 -4.46 -28.98
N LEU A 170 -9.76 -3.69 -27.96
CA LEU A 170 -8.45 -3.77 -27.33
C LEU A 170 -8.49 -4.34 -25.91
N GLU A 171 -9.59 -5.01 -25.51
CA GLU A 171 -9.70 -5.59 -24.15
C GLU A 171 -8.62 -6.60 -23.80
N HIS A 172 -8.01 -7.25 -24.81
CA HIS A 172 -6.91 -8.20 -24.63
C HIS A 172 -5.60 -7.55 -24.12
N LEU A 173 -5.53 -6.22 -24.10
CA LEU A 173 -4.39 -5.47 -23.56
C LEU A 173 -4.52 -5.21 -22.05
N THR A 174 -5.52 -5.76 -21.37
CA THR A 174 -5.67 -5.62 -19.91
C THR A 174 -6.37 -6.85 -19.31
N TYR A 175 -6.45 -6.92 -17.99
CA TYR A 175 -7.17 -7.98 -17.30
C TYR A 175 -8.68 -7.77 -17.44
N ARG A 176 -9.44 -8.84 -17.67
CA ARG A 176 -10.88 -8.70 -17.86
C ARG A 176 -11.57 -8.20 -16.59
N ALA A 177 -12.41 -7.18 -16.73
CA ALA A 177 -13.33 -6.77 -15.68
C ALA A 177 -14.44 -7.82 -15.51
N LEU A 178 -14.60 -8.32 -14.28
CA LEU A 178 -15.55 -9.38 -13.91
C LEU A 178 -16.83 -8.81 -13.29
N GLY A 179 -16.75 -7.67 -12.61
CA GLY A 179 -17.87 -7.06 -11.90
C GLY A 179 -17.56 -5.65 -11.41
N HIS A 180 -18.61 -4.86 -11.20
CA HIS A 180 -18.54 -3.60 -10.46
C HIS A 180 -18.94 -3.86 -9.02
N VAL A 181 -18.11 -3.46 -8.06
CA VAL A 181 -18.33 -3.74 -6.65
C VAL A 181 -19.25 -2.66 -6.08
N VAL A 182 -20.30 -3.09 -5.39
CA VAL A 182 -21.25 -2.24 -4.65
C VAL A 182 -21.25 -2.63 -3.18
N ARG A 183 -21.81 -1.79 -2.31
CA ARG A 183 -21.85 -2.02 -0.87
C ARG A 183 -23.24 -1.80 -0.29
N ASN A 184 -23.62 -2.64 0.67
CA ASN A 184 -24.81 -2.50 1.51
C ASN A 184 -26.14 -2.49 0.72
N GLY A 185 -26.26 -3.26 -0.36
CA GLY A 185 -27.49 -3.31 -1.15
C GLY A 185 -27.75 -2.04 -1.96
N THR A 186 -26.79 -1.12 -2.03
CA THR A 186 -26.91 0.10 -2.83
C THR A 186 -26.51 -0.18 -4.29
N SER A 187 -27.01 0.63 -5.21
CA SER A 187 -26.53 0.61 -6.60
C SER A 187 -25.28 1.46 -6.82
N GLU A 188 -24.67 1.98 -5.76
CA GLU A 188 -23.51 2.86 -5.86
C GLU A 188 -22.23 2.05 -6.00
N ILE A 189 -21.54 2.21 -7.13
CA ILE A 189 -20.29 1.51 -7.44
C ILE A 189 -19.17 2.07 -6.57
N CYS A 190 -18.59 1.23 -5.71
CA CYS A 190 -17.47 1.56 -4.83
C CYS A 190 -16.16 0.85 -5.21
N GLY A 191 -16.17 -0.01 -6.22
CA GLY A 191 -14.96 -0.65 -6.74
C GLY A 191 -15.17 -1.36 -8.07
N ILE A 192 -14.09 -1.94 -8.59
CA ILE A 192 -14.09 -2.81 -9.76
C ILE A 192 -13.33 -4.09 -9.43
N MET A 193 -13.84 -5.22 -9.93
CA MET A 193 -13.28 -6.55 -9.76
C MET A 193 -12.77 -7.06 -11.11
N THR A 194 -11.54 -7.55 -11.16
CA THR A 194 -10.89 -8.06 -12.38
C THR A 194 -10.41 -9.49 -12.19
N GLU A 195 -10.04 -10.12 -13.31
CA GLU A 195 -9.25 -11.34 -13.27
C GLU A 195 -7.91 -11.11 -12.56
N PRO A 196 -7.33 -12.15 -11.95
CA PRO A 196 -6.04 -12.05 -11.28
C PRO A 196 -4.89 -11.61 -12.20
N GLY A 197 -4.15 -10.62 -11.73
CA GLY A 197 -2.98 -10.02 -12.36
C GLY A 197 -1.71 -10.89 -12.33
N TYR A 198 -1.72 -12.09 -12.93
CA TYR A 198 -0.55 -12.96 -12.94
C TYR A 198 0.45 -12.63 -14.06
N GLY A 199 1.74 -12.66 -13.72
CA GLY A 199 2.79 -12.53 -14.71
C GLY A 199 4.13 -12.10 -14.14
N ARG A 200 4.99 -11.62 -15.04
CA ARG A 200 6.24 -10.92 -14.72
C ARG A 200 6.16 -9.49 -15.24
N MET A 201 6.87 -8.57 -14.59
CA MET A 201 6.96 -7.19 -15.09
C MET A 201 7.70 -7.15 -16.44
N VAL A 202 7.52 -6.03 -17.15
CA VAL A 202 8.25 -5.75 -18.40
C VAL A 202 9.76 -5.79 -18.19
N GLU A 203 10.46 -6.44 -19.12
CA GLU A 203 11.91 -6.55 -19.17
C GLU A 203 12.45 -5.98 -20.49
N ARG A 204 13.76 -5.73 -20.56
CA ARG A 204 14.42 -5.20 -21.77
C ARG A 204 14.09 -6.02 -23.02
N SER A 205 14.03 -7.35 -22.91
CA SER A 205 13.76 -8.26 -24.03
C SER A 205 12.38 -8.07 -24.66
N ASP A 206 11.46 -7.42 -23.96
CA ASP A 206 10.07 -7.26 -24.40
C ASP A 206 9.84 -6.06 -25.30
N LYS A 207 10.90 -5.28 -25.59
CA LYS A 207 10.84 -4.01 -26.34
C LYS A 207 9.93 -4.07 -27.56
N SER A 208 10.14 -5.04 -28.43
CA SER A 208 9.33 -5.14 -29.66
C SER A 208 7.83 -5.35 -29.39
N ALA A 209 7.48 -6.18 -28.39
CA ALA A 209 6.09 -6.45 -28.05
C ALA A 209 5.40 -5.23 -27.43
N VAL A 210 6.11 -4.49 -26.58
CA VAL A 210 5.57 -3.27 -25.95
C VAL A 210 5.35 -2.17 -26.99
N TYR A 211 6.33 -1.89 -27.86
CA TYR A 211 6.15 -0.91 -28.95
C TYR A 211 4.98 -1.27 -29.86
N LYS A 212 4.81 -2.56 -30.18
CA LYS A 212 3.69 -3.03 -30.99
C LYS A 212 2.34 -2.79 -30.31
N ALA A 213 2.23 -3.04 -29.01
CA ALA A 213 1.00 -2.83 -28.25
C ALA A 213 0.64 -1.34 -28.14
N ILE A 214 1.62 -0.47 -27.87
CA ILE A 214 1.39 0.98 -27.84
C ILE A 214 0.99 1.51 -29.23
N ALA A 215 1.63 1.02 -30.31
CA ALA A 215 1.22 1.34 -31.67
C ALA A 215 -0.20 0.83 -32.03
N GLN A 216 -0.72 -0.22 -31.38
CA GLN A 216 -2.11 -0.64 -31.54
C GLN A 216 -3.07 0.35 -30.86
N ILE A 217 -2.72 0.84 -29.66
CA ILE A 217 -3.48 1.86 -28.94
C ILE A 217 -3.52 3.17 -29.73
N GLU A 218 -2.37 3.62 -30.24
CA GLU A 218 -2.27 4.83 -31.05
C GLU A 218 -3.15 4.73 -32.30
N ARG A 219 -3.05 3.63 -33.07
CA ARG A 219 -3.87 3.42 -34.28
C ARG A 219 -5.37 3.34 -33.99
N ALA A 220 -5.76 3.02 -32.76
CA ALA A 220 -7.15 3.03 -32.33
C ALA A 220 -7.65 4.43 -31.91
N GLY A 221 -6.83 5.48 -32.08
CA GLY A 221 -7.18 6.85 -31.71
C GLY A 221 -7.14 7.09 -30.21
N LEU A 222 -6.31 6.34 -29.48
CA LEU A 222 -6.17 6.42 -28.03
C LEU A 222 -4.74 6.82 -27.65
N ILE A 223 -4.61 7.35 -26.43
CA ILE A 223 -3.35 7.64 -25.79
C ILE A 223 -3.29 6.92 -24.44
N TYR A 224 -2.27 6.09 -24.21
CA TYR A 224 -1.95 5.52 -22.92
C TYR A 224 -0.83 6.31 -22.24
N ARG A 225 -1.17 7.07 -21.19
CA ARG A 225 -0.21 7.91 -20.44
C ARG A 225 0.48 7.15 -19.29
N GLY A 226 0.21 5.86 -19.13
CA GLY A 226 0.70 5.02 -18.04
C GLY A 226 1.97 4.22 -18.36
N ILE A 227 2.80 4.69 -19.31
CA ILE A 227 4.02 3.97 -19.71
C ILE A 227 5.08 4.11 -18.61
N ASP A 228 5.26 3.01 -17.88
CA ASP A 228 6.21 2.85 -16.78
C ASP A 228 6.51 1.37 -16.52
N ALA A 229 7.64 1.07 -15.89
CA ALA A 229 8.08 -0.27 -15.54
C ALA A 229 7.12 -1.00 -14.58
N SER A 230 6.34 -0.26 -13.79
CA SER A 230 5.33 -0.79 -12.85
C SER A 230 3.98 -1.11 -13.50
N ASN A 231 3.73 -0.65 -14.72
CA ASN A 231 2.39 -0.63 -15.32
C ASN A 231 2.20 -1.58 -16.50
N ILE A 232 3.24 -2.35 -16.84
CA ILE A 232 3.25 -3.29 -17.96
C ILE A 232 3.67 -4.65 -17.45
N ILE A 233 2.80 -5.65 -17.63
CA ILE A 233 3.03 -7.03 -17.20
C ILE A 233 2.89 -7.99 -18.39
N PHE A 234 3.71 -9.03 -18.40
CA PHE A 234 3.61 -10.15 -19.33
C PHE A 234 3.06 -11.36 -18.58
N ASN A 235 1.94 -11.90 -19.05
CA ASN A 235 1.35 -13.10 -18.48
C ASN A 235 2.16 -14.37 -18.84
N GLY A 236 1.76 -15.54 -18.33
CA GLY A 236 2.45 -16.82 -18.58
C GLY A 236 2.46 -17.26 -20.06
N GLU A 237 1.60 -16.68 -20.89
CA GLU A 237 1.50 -16.93 -22.34
C GLU A 237 2.31 -15.92 -23.17
N GLY A 238 2.98 -14.96 -22.53
CA GLY A 238 3.73 -13.91 -23.20
C GLY A 238 2.86 -12.79 -23.76
N GLN A 239 1.59 -12.68 -23.36
CA GLN A 239 0.73 -11.56 -23.71
C GLN A 239 0.97 -10.39 -22.78
N ILE A 240 0.90 -9.18 -23.35
CA ILE A 240 1.09 -7.92 -22.63
C ILE A 240 -0.23 -7.42 -22.05
N HIS A 241 -0.22 -7.07 -20.76
CA HIS A 241 -1.33 -6.44 -20.08
C HIS A 241 -0.88 -5.10 -19.49
N LEU A 242 -1.70 -4.07 -19.69
CA LEU A 242 -1.54 -2.74 -19.12
C LEU A 242 -2.36 -2.66 -17.82
N LEU A 243 -1.71 -2.24 -16.74
CA LEU A 243 -2.31 -2.23 -15.41
C LEU A 243 -3.03 -0.90 -15.12
N TYR A 244 -2.44 0.23 -15.51
CA TYR A 244 -2.91 1.55 -15.11
C TYR A 244 -3.91 2.15 -16.10
N ILE A 245 -5.04 1.46 -16.27
CA ILE A 245 -6.07 1.78 -17.27
C ILE A 245 -6.71 3.17 -17.08
N SER A 246 -6.62 3.75 -15.88
CA SER A 246 -7.03 5.14 -15.63
C SER A 246 -6.23 6.17 -16.43
N ALA A 247 -5.05 5.81 -16.95
CA ALA A 247 -4.19 6.67 -17.76
C ALA A 247 -4.53 6.62 -19.26
N LEU A 248 -5.56 5.86 -19.66
CA LEU A 248 -6.02 5.81 -21.04
C LEU A 248 -6.96 6.98 -21.34
N ALA A 249 -6.76 7.64 -22.48
CA ALA A 249 -7.61 8.72 -22.96
C ALA A 249 -7.79 8.64 -24.48
N ARG A 250 -8.77 9.38 -25.01
CA ARG A 250 -8.88 9.62 -26.46
C ARG A 250 -7.77 10.58 -26.90
N GLN A 251 -7.28 10.42 -28.11
CA GLN A 251 -6.38 11.42 -28.70
C GLN A 251 -7.10 12.77 -28.86
N PRO A 252 -6.36 13.90 -28.75
CA PRO A 252 -6.88 15.21 -29.09
C PRO A 252 -7.42 15.25 -30.52
N MET A 253 -8.43 16.10 -30.76
CA MET A 253 -8.96 16.31 -32.12
C MET A 253 -8.05 17.22 -32.96
N ASP A 254 -7.29 18.10 -32.31
CA ASP A 254 -6.32 18.97 -33.00
C ASP A 254 -5.08 18.18 -33.38
N SER A 255 -4.73 18.22 -34.67
CA SER A 255 -3.63 17.42 -35.22
C SER A 255 -2.25 17.82 -34.68
N SER A 256 -2.05 19.09 -34.30
CA SER A 256 -0.76 19.55 -33.76
C SER A 256 -0.61 19.08 -32.32
N GLU A 257 -1.64 19.29 -31.51
CA GLU A 257 -1.67 18.82 -30.11
C GLU A 257 -1.56 17.28 -30.05
N GLN A 258 -2.22 16.58 -30.96
CA GLN A 258 -2.14 15.12 -31.07
C GLN A 258 -0.71 14.64 -31.33
N ALA A 259 0.02 15.27 -32.25
CA ALA A 259 1.39 14.87 -32.57
C ALA A 259 2.33 15.07 -31.37
N ASP A 260 2.21 16.20 -30.67
CA ASP A 260 3.02 16.52 -29.49
C ASP A 260 2.70 15.56 -28.32
N GLU A 261 1.42 15.30 -28.06
CA GLU A 261 0.98 14.36 -27.02
C GLU A 261 1.45 12.92 -27.31
N LEU A 262 1.38 12.45 -28.56
CA LEU A 262 1.86 11.11 -28.93
C LEU A 262 3.39 11.00 -28.84
N ALA A 263 4.11 12.02 -29.33
CA ALA A 263 5.56 12.09 -29.23
C ALA A 263 6.00 11.99 -27.76
N HIS A 264 5.37 12.77 -26.88
CA HIS A 264 5.68 12.79 -25.46
C HIS A 264 5.23 11.51 -24.75
N TRP A 265 3.93 11.20 -24.72
CA TRP A 265 3.39 10.15 -23.85
C TRP A 265 3.67 8.74 -24.34
N HIS A 266 3.85 8.52 -25.65
CA HIS A 266 4.15 7.18 -26.18
C HIS A 266 5.64 7.03 -26.44
N TRP A 267 6.17 7.81 -27.37
CA TRP A 267 7.48 7.49 -27.94
C TRP A 267 8.63 7.85 -27.00
N GLU A 268 8.63 9.07 -26.45
CA GLU A 268 9.64 9.50 -25.46
C GLU A 268 9.58 8.62 -24.19
N ARG A 269 8.37 8.36 -23.66
CA ARG A 269 8.20 7.49 -22.48
C ARG A 269 8.66 6.05 -22.72
N LEU A 270 8.42 5.49 -23.91
CA LEU A 270 8.94 4.16 -24.27
C LEU A 270 10.47 4.15 -24.34
N GLU A 271 11.07 5.15 -24.95
CA GLU A 271 12.53 5.28 -25.02
C GLU A 271 13.15 5.36 -23.62
N ASN A 272 12.57 6.19 -22.74
CA ASN A 272 13.01 6.33 -21.35
C ASN A 272 12.86 5.00 -20.58
N LEU A 273 11.69 4.36 -20.64
CA LEU A 273 11.45 3.06 -20.01
C LEU A 273 12.50 2.03 -20.42
N PHE A 274 12.74 1.87 -21.73
CA PHE A 274 13.69 0.86 -22.17
C PHE A 274 15.11 1.24 -21.85
N LYS A 275 15.50 2.52 -21.90
CA LYS A 275 16.82 2.98 -21.46
C LYS A 275 17.09 2.62 -19.99
N GLU A 276 16.09 2.74 -19.11
CA GLU A 276 16.19 2.31 -17.71
C GLU A 276 16.37 0.79 -17.60
N LEU A 277 15.57 0.02 -18.35
CA LEU A 277 15.67 -1.45 -18.39
C LEU A 277 16.96 -1.96 -19.06
N GLU A 278 17.65 -1.13 -19.85
CA GLU A 278 18.99 -1.43 -20.36
C GLU A 278 20.05 -1.35 -19.26
N ALA A 279 19.85 -0.48 -18.27
CA ALA A 279 20.79 -0.27 -17.18
C ALA A 279 20.66 -1.34 -16.07
N ALA A 280 19.43 -1.78 -15.78
CA ALA A 280 19.18 -2.81 -14.78
C ALA A 280 17.88 -3.60 -15.08
N PRO A 281 17.76 -4.85 -14.60
CA PRO A 281 16.49 -5.58 -14.60
C PRO A 281 15.41 -4.80 -13.85
N ASN A 282 14.14 -5.05 -14.20
CA ASN A 282 13.03 -4.38 -13.53
C ASN A 282 12.99 -4.77 -12.04
N PRO A 283 13.19 -3.82 -11.09
CA PRO A 283 13.24 -4.13 -9.68
C PRO A 283 11.84 -4.32 -9.06
N ILE A 284 10.79 -3.97 -9.81
CA ILE A 284 9.43 -3.90 -9.31
C ILE A 284 8.82 -5.31 -9.28
N PRO A 285 8.34 -5.79 -8.12
CA PRO A 285 7.64 -7.07 -8.07
C PRO A 285 6.26 -6.94 -8.74
N PRO A 286 5.76 -7.98 -9.42
CA PRO A 286 4.38 -8.03 -9.88
C PRO A 286 3.38 -7.75 -8.75
N PRO A 287 2.24 -7.09 -9.01
CA PRO A 287 1.27 -6.69 -7.98
C PRO A 287 0.90 -7.84 -7.03
N ARG A 288 0.66 -9.05 -7.55
CA ARG A 288 0.29 -10.19 -6.70
C ARG A 288 1.41 -10.68 -5.77
N LYS A 289 2.68 -10.37 -6.10
CA LYS A 289 3.84 -10.61 -5.24
C LYS A 289 4.09 -9.49 -4.24
N MET A 290 3.51 -8.30 -4.42
CA MET A 290 3.58 -7.23 -3.41
C MET A 290 2.90 -7.70 -2.14
N GLN A 291 3.58 -7.60 -1.01
CA GLN A 291 3.02 -7.94 0.30
C GLN A 291 2.96 -6.67 1.12
N SER A 292 1.75 -6.25 1.52
CA SER A 292 1.63 -5.46 2.74
C SER A 292 1.34 -6.41 3.88
N THR A 293 1.98 -6.17 5.02
CA THR A 293 1.68 -6.87 6.25
C THR A 293 0.81 -5.93 7.07
N PRO A 294 -0.51 -6.20 7.20
CA PRO A 294 -1.36 -5.46 8.11
C PRO A 294 -0.70 -5.35 9.49
N ILE A 295 -0.53 -4.13 9.99
CA ILE A 295 0.13 -3.88 11.27
C ILE A 295 -0.94 -3.97 12.35
N ALA A 296 -0.89 -5.00 13.19
CA ALA A 296 -1.80 -5.11 14.32
C ALA A 296 -1.58 -3.94 15.28
N LEU A 297 -2.64 -3.20 15.60
CA LEU A 297 -2.62 -2.08 16.53
C LEU A 297 -3.12 -2.58 17.90
N PRO A 298 -2.25 -2.78 18.91
CA PRO A 298 -2.70 -3.24 20.21
C PRO A 298 -3.53 -2.16 20.90
N TYR A 299 -4.60 -2.60 21.54
CA TYR A 299 -5.43 -1.75 22.38
C TYR A 299 -4.65 -1.30 23.61
N PHE A 300 -4.55 0.02 23.80
CA PHE A 300 -4.15 0.57 25.08
C PHE A 300 -5.37 0.76 25.98
N PRO A 301 -5.34 0.29 27.24
CA PRO A 301 -6.39 0.65 28.19
C PRO A 301 -6.37 2.17 28.39
N ALA A 302 -7.55 2.78 28.52
CA ALA A 302 -7.66 4.21 28.80
C ALA A 302 -6.81 4.58 30.03
N PRO A 303 -6.20 5.78 30.07
CA PRO A 303 -5.31 6.21 31.15
C PRO A 303 -5.95 6.19 32.56
N GLU A 304 -7.27 6.10 32.63
CA GLU A 304 -8.07 5.87 33.84
C GLU A 304 -7.65 4.58 34.60
N HIS A 305 -6.96 3.66 33.94
CA HIS A 305 -6.45 2.41 34.53
C HIS A 305 -4.96 2.45 34.95
N GLY A 306 -4.36 3.65 35.02
CA GLY A 306 -2.95 3.84 35.39
C GLY A 306 -1.99 3.53 34.24
N PRO A 307 -0.75 4.08 34.26
CA PRO A 307 0.23 3.83 33.20
C PRO A 307 0.64 2.35 33.24
N LYS A 308 0.28 1.61 32.18
CA LYS A 308 0.88 0.30 31.91
C LYS A 308 2.05 0.52 30.97
N LEU A 309 3.23 0.05 31.38
CA LEU A 309 4.41 0.02 30.54
C LEU A 309 4.11 -0.86 29.32
N ILE A 310 4.10 -0.29 28.12
CA ILE A 310 3.95 -1.06 26.88
C ILE A 310 5.34 -1.19 26.28
N LEU A 311 5.85 -2.42 26.28
CA LEU A 311 7.06 -2.78 25.56
C LEU A 311 6.71 -2.92 24.08
N CYS A 312 7.12 -1.96 23.25
CA CYS A 312 7.11 -2.16 21.80
C CYS A 312 8.46 -2.74 21.39
N VAL A 313 8.47 -3.91 20.74
CA VAL A 313 9.68 -4.54 20.21
C VAL A 313 9.61 -4.51 18.69
N THR A 314 10.36 -3.61 18.08
CA THR A 314 10.53 -3.61 16.62
C THR A 314 11.64 -4.59 16.27
N VAL A 315 11.36 -5.55 15.38
CA VAL A 315 12.32 -6.53 14.88
C VAL A 315 12.69 -6.16 13.45
N ILE A 316 13.88 -5.60 13.26
CA ILE A 316 14.39 -5.29 11.92
C ILE A 316 15.24 -6.47 11.47
N VAL A 317 14.80 -7.19 10.46
CA VAL A 317 15.56 -8.30 9.86
C VAL A 317 16.30 -7.76 8.65
N HIS A 318 17.61 -7.62 8.77
CA HIS A 318 18.45 -7.27 7.62
C HIS A 318 18.79 -8.53 6.82
N ASP A 319 18.57 -8.49 5.51
CA ASP A 319 19.14 -9.49 4.61
C ASP A 319 20.61 -9.12 4.34
N PRO A 320 21.59 -9.95 4.72
CA PRO A 320 23.00 -9.59 4.63
C PRO A 320 23.45 -9.27 3.20
N ASP A 321 22.83 -9.91 2.20
CA ASP A 321 23.12 -9.70 0.78
C ASP A 321 22.70 -8.29 0.29
N SER A 322 21.86 -7.58 1.05
CA SER A 322 21.41 -6.21 0.76
C SER A 322 22.35 -5.13 1.31
N MET A 323 23.10 -5.44 2.37
CA MET A 323 24.03 -4.48 3.01
C MET A 323 25.39 -4.41 2.29
N GLU A 324 25.90 -5.53 1.76
CA GLU A 324 27.16 -5.54 0.98
C GLU A 324 27.06 -4.70 -0.30
N LYS A 325 25.89 -4.65 -0.94
CA LYS A 325 25.65 -3.80 -2.13
C LYS A 325 25.57 -2.32 -1.81
N ALA A 326 25.23 -1.95 -0.57
CA ALA A 326 25.09 -0.56 -0.15
C ALA A 326 26.43 0.08 0.26
N SER A 327 27.47 -0.72 0.58
CA SER A 327 28.74 -0.19 1.08
C SER A 327 29.75 0.27 0.01
N GLY A 328 29.52 0.01 -1.28
CA GLY A 328 30.25 0.68 -2.38
C GLY A 328 31.78 0.79 -2.23
N VAL A 329 32.46 -0.25 -1.73
CA VAL A 329 33.93 -0.32 -1.76
C VAL A 329 34.32 -1.27 -2.90
N ASP A 330 34.56 -0.68 -4.06
CA ASP A 330 35.24 -1.35 -5.18
C ASP A 330 36.71 -1.57 -4.80
N ASP A 331 37.07 -2.82 -4.51
CA ASP A 331 38.48 -3.23 -4.45
C ASP A 331 38.71 -4.28 -5.54
N ALA A 332 39.20 -3.81 -6.68
CA ALA A 332 39.45 -4.61 -7.87
C ALA A 332 40.67 -5.52 -7.65
N ARG A 333 40.44 -6.80 -7.29
CA ARG A 333 41.40 -7.89 -7.50
C ARG A 333 40.73 -9.18 -7.98
N LEU A 334 41.38 -9.80 -8.98
CA LEU A 334 41.01 -10.97 -9.79
C LEU A 334 40.56 -12.22 -9.01
N PRO A 335 39.79 -13.14 -9.63
CA PRO A 335 39.14 -14.24 -8.93
C PRO A 335 40.13 -15.39 -8.65
N VAL A 336 40.32 -15.71 -7.38
CA VAL A 336 40.77 -17.03 -6.94
C VAL A 336 39.53 -17.83 -6.59
N GLN A 337 39.22 -18.86 -7.39
CA GLN A 337 38.21 -19.85 -7.03
C GLN A 337 38.67 -20.59 -5.77
N ARG A 338 38.10 -20.23 -4.63
CA ARG A 338 38.08 -21.08 -3.43
C ARG A 338 36.65 -21.56 -3.24
N HIS A 339 36.48 -22.89 -3.19
CA HIS A 339 35.26 -23.52 -2.70
C HIS A 339 34.99 -23.05 -1.26
N ALA A 340 34.14 -22.04 -1.11
CA ALA A 340 33.68 -21.58 0.18
C ALA A 340 32.65 -22.58 0.72
N ARG A 341 32.92 -23.15 1.89
CA ARG A 341 31.93 -23.87 2.70
C ARG A 341 30.72 -22.96 2.94
N PRO A 342 29.50 -23.51 3.12
CA PRO A 342 28.33 -22.69 3.39
C PRO A 342 28.58 -21.90 4.67
N ARG A 343 28.76 -20.58 4.54
CA ARG A 343 28.78 -19.69 5.70
C ARG A 343 27.39 -19.68 6.28
N ASP A 344 27.30 -20.00 7.57
CA ASP A 344 26.09 -19.92 8.36
C ASP A 344 25.54 -18.49 8.24
N LYS A 345 24.42 -18.30 7.53
CA LYS A 345 23.86 -16.98 7.21
C LYS A 345 23.26 -16.37 8.47
N SER A 346 24.08 -15.70 9.28
CA SER A 346 23.60 -14.93 10.43
C SER A 346 22.91 -13.64 9.93
N ARG A 347 21.58 -13.59 10.01
CA ARG A 347 20.81 -12.34 9.88
C ARG A 347 20.92 -11.53 11.16
N ILE A 348 21.00 -10.21 11.03
CA ILE A 348 21.00 -9.28 12.17
C ILE A 348 19.55 -8.95 12.49
N VAL A 349 19.18 -9.07 13.76
CA VAL A 349 17.87 -8.71 14.29
C VAL A 349 18.07 -7.62 15.30
N GLU A 350 17.64 -6.40 14.99
CA GLU A 350 17.64 -5.31 15.97
C GLU A 350 16.32 -5.32 16.74
N ALA A 351 16.40 -5.25 18.07
CA ALA A 351 15.25 -5.09 18.96
C ALA A 351 15.34 -3.72 19.64
N LEU A 352 14.41 -2.82 19.34
CA LEU A 352 14.33 -1.51 19.99
C LEU A 352 13.30 -1.59 21.12
N VAL A 353 13.67 -1.05 22.30
CA VAL A 353 12.83 -1.01 23.50
C VAL A 353 12.60 0.45 23.87
N PHE A 354 11.36 0.83 24.17
CA PHE A 354 11.00 2.22 24.52
C PHE A 354 10.31 2.26 25.89
N ASP A 355 10.63 3.26 26.70
CA ASP A 355 9.89 3.60 27.92
C ASP A 355 8.96 4.79 27.65
N ALA A 356 7.71 4.69 28.09
CA ALA A 356 6.85 5.86 28.24
C ALA A 356 7.02 6.43 29.67
N PRO A 357 7.29 7.75 29.84
CA PRO A 357 7.48 8.31 31.17
C PRO A 357 6.20 8.24 32.01
N ALA A 358 6.33 7.80 33.26
CA ALA A 358 5.23 7.54 34.20
C ALA A 358 4.51 8.79 34.74
N THR A 359 4.82 10.00 34.25
CA THR A 359 4.35 11.24 34.86
C THR A 359 3.78 12.19 33.82
N GLY A 360 2.51 12.60 34.01
CA GLY A 360 1.77 13.54 33.15
C GLY A 360 2.30 14.98 33.15
N ARG A 361 3.59 15.17 32.83
CA ARG A 361 4.19 16.46 32.50
C ARG A 361 4.52 16.52 31.03
N SER A 362 4.35 17.73 30.47
CA SER A 362 4.64 18.13 29.09
C SER A 362 5.86 17.40 28.49
N LEU A 363 5.61 16.60 27.45
CA LEU A 363 6.64 15.95 26.66
C LEU A 363 7.26 16.98 25.73
N GLY A 364 8.53 17.33 25.97
CA GLY A 364 9.41 17.80 24.90
C GLY A 364 9.62 16.71 23.83
N PRO A 365 10.39 16.97 22.76
CA PRO A 365 10.59 16.00 21.69
C PRO A 365 11.10 14.67 22.26
N PHE A 366 10.28 13.63 22.09
CA PHE A 366 10.55 12.28 22.58
C PHE A 366 11.85 11.78 21.95
N ARG A 367 12.90 11.61 22.75
CA ARG A 367 14.12 10.93 22.33
C ARG A 367 14.03 9.48 22.79
N PRO A 368 13.86 8.52 21.87
CA PRO A 368 13.84 7.12 22.27
C PRO A 368 15.16 6.76 22.94
N LYS A 369 15.10 6.15 24.13
CA LYS A 369 16.27 5.52 24.76
C LYS A 369 16.37 4.10 24.24
N ILE A 370 17.45 3.77 23.54
CA ILE A 370 17.73 2.40 23.12
C ILE A 370 18.33 1.67 24.32
N TYR A 371 17.59 0.71 24.89
CA TYR A 371 18.05 -0.04 26.07
C TYR A 371 19.00 -1.18 25.72
N ALA A 372 18.85 -1.79 24.54
CA ALA A 372 19.73 -2.85 24.09
C ALA A 372 19.78 -2.90 22.57
N ARG A 373 20.95 -3.25 22.02
CA ARG A 373 21.12 -3.70 20.63
C ARG A 373 21.82 -5.05 20.71
N THR A 374 21.16 -6.10 20.22
CA THR A 374 21.73 -7.45 20.24
C THR A 374 21.62 -8.06 18.86
N THR A 375 22.59 -8.89 18.48
CA THR A 375 22.56 -9.64 17.22
C THR A 375 22.28 -11.09 17.55
N ILE A 376 21.15 -11.61 17.10
CA ILE A 376 20.73 -12.99 17.35
C ILE A 376 20.63 -13.79 16.05
N PRO A 377 21.11 -15.05 16.01
CA PRO A 377 20.93 -15.92 14.87
C PRO A 377 19.45 -16.10 14.53
N TYR A 378 19.10 -16.13 13.23
CA TYR A 378 17.72 -16.18 12.74
C TYR A 378 16.86 -17.29 13.39
N GLY A 379 17.42 -18.49 13.56
CA GLY A 379 16.72 -19.61 14.22
C GLY A 379 16.37 -19.36 15.69
N LYS A 380 17.07 -18.43 16.36
CA LYS A 380 16.78 -18.00 17.74
C LYS A 380 15.92 -16.73 17.79
N ALA A 381 15.87 -15.94 16.72
CA ALA A 381 15.08 -14.72 16.65
C ALA A 381 13.58 -15.00 16.76
N ASN A 382 13.06 -15.97 16.00
CA ASN A 382 11.65 -16.35 16.10
C ASN A 382 11.29 -16.84 17.50
N LYS A 383 12.19 -17.60 18.15
CA LYS A 383 11.98 -18.05 19.54
C LYS A 383 11.96 -16.86 20.51
N LEU A 384 12.90 -15.92 20.38
CA LEU A 384 12.95 -14.73 21.24
C LEU A 384 11.73 -13.83 21.05
N VAL A 385 11.29 -13.61 19.80
CA VAL A 385 10.08 -12.84 19.51
C VAL A 385 8.85 -13.51 20.12
N GLN A 386 8.73 -14.83 20.00
CA GLN A 386 7.64 -15.58 20.64
C GLN A 386 7.73 -15.54 22.17
N GLU A 387 8.92 -15.64 22.75
CA GLU A 387 9.15 -15.52 24.20
C GLU A 387 8.83 -14.12 24.72
N LEU A 388 9.16 -13.05 23.97
CA LEU A 388 8.84 -11.66 24.29
C LEU A 388 7.33 -11.39 24.19
N LEU A 389 6.68 -11.85 23.12
CA LEU A 389 5.22 -11.76 22.96
C LEU A 389 4.49 -12.58 24.03
N TRP A 390 5.04 -13.71 24.46
CA TRP A 390 4.50 -14.53 25.54
C TRP A 390 4.67 -13.86 26.91
N ALA A 391 5.81 -13.22 27.18
CA ALA A 391 6.10 -12.50 28.43
C ALA A 391 5.21 -11.25 28.64
N GLN A 392 4.78 -10.58 27.56
CA GLN A 392 3.87 -9.42 27.61
C GLN A 392 2.49 -9.75 28.19
N ASN A 393 2.08 -11.02 28.20
CA ASN A 393 0.78 -11.46 28.70
C ASN A 393 0.76 -11.84 30.20
N TRP A 394 1.87 -11.68 30.93
CA TRP A 394 1.96 -12.04 32.35
C TRP A 394 1.89 -10.81 33.27
N PRO A 395 1.10 -10.82 34.35
CA PRO A 395 0.99 -9.69 35.29
C PRO A 395 2.30 -9.24 35.98
N ASN A 396 3.39 -10.02 35.90
CA ASN A 396 4.70 -9.72 36.52
C ASN A 396 5.89 -9.81 35.53
N GLY A 397 5.65 -9.78 34.21
CA GLY A 397 6.67 -10.07 33.18
C GLY A 397 7.90 -9.15 33.16
N ALA A 398 7.79 -7.92 33.69
CA ALA A 398 8.86 -6.93 33.68
C ALA A 398 10.13 -7.36 34.45
N ASN A 399 10.00 -8.15 35.52
CA ASN A 399 11.14 -8.55 36.36
C ASN A 399 11.98 -9.70 35.77
N ARG A 400 11.53 -10.34 34.68
CA ARG A 400 12.27 -11.41 33.99
C ARG A 400 13.09 -10.94 32.79
N LEU A 401 12.83 -9.73 32.28
CA LEU A 401 13.45 -9.21 31.06
C LEU A 401 14.79 -8.49 31.32
N THR A 402 15.16 -8.31 32.59
CA THR A 402 16.41 -7.66 33.01
C THR A 402 17.58 -8.63 33.26
N SER A 403 17.36 -9.95 33.10
CA SER A 403 18.38 -11.00 33.28
C SER A 403 18.87 -11.62 31.99
#